data_AF-A0A0K1TRW8-F1
#
_entry.id   AF-A0A0K1TRW8-F1
#
_cell.length_a   1.000
_cell.length_b   1.000
_cell.length_c   1.000
_cell.angle_alpha   90.00
_cell.angle_beta   90.00
_cell.angle_gamma   90.00
#
_symmetry.space_group_name_H-M   'P 1'
#
loop_
_entity.id
_entity.type
_entity.pdbx_description
1 polymer ?
#
loop_
_entity_poly.entity_id
_entity_poly.type
_entity_poly.pdbx_seq_one_letter_code
_entity_poly.pdbx_strand_id
1 'polypeptide(L)' 'VKDAEANAAADKKRREAVDAKNHADALVHSTEKALAEHGSKVAETERRAIEDAVSDLKEALKGDDAEAI' A
#
# COMPACT_ATOMS: atom_id res chain seq x y z
N VAL A 1 5.18 -16.82 -30.53
CA VAL A 1 4.75 -17.35 -29.20
C VAL A 1 5.54 -16.73 -28.07
N LYS A 2 6.88 -16.81 -28.05
CA LYS A 2 7.72 -16.18 -27.00
C LYS A 2 7.43 -14.69 -26.75
N ASP A 3 7.25 -13.89 -27.80
CA ASP A 3 6.97 -12.45 -27.64
C ASP A 3 5.56 -12.19 -27.06
N ALA A 4 4.58 -13.03 -27.40
CA ALA A 4 3.23 -12.91 -26.86
C ALA A 4 3.19 -13.29 -25.37
N GLU A 5 3.95 -14.32 -24.97
CA GLU A 5 4.09 -14.75 -23.58
C GLU A 5 4.81 -13.69 -22.72
N ALA A 6 5.87 -13.07 -23.26
CA ALA A 6 6.60 -12.01 -22.57
C ALA A 6 5.73 -10.76 -22.33
N ASN A 7 4.95 -10.34 -23.34
CA ASN A 7 4.00 -9.23 -23.19
C ASN A 7 2.89 -9.56 -22.19
N ALA A 8 2.32 -10.77 -22.25
CA ALA A 8 1.31 -11.20 -21.28
C ALA A 8 1.84 -11.19 -19.83
N ALA A 9 3.09 -11.60 -19.61
CA ALA A 9 3.72 -11.54 -18.29
C ALA A 9 3.97 -10.10 -17.82
N ALA A 10 4.43 -9.22 -18.71
CA ALA A 10 4.64 -7.80 -18.41
C ALA A 10 3.33 -7.06 -18.07
N ASP A 11 2.27 -7.32 -18.84
CA ASP A 11 0.95 -6.75 -18.60
C ASP A 11 0.35 -7.26 -17.28
N LYS A 12 0.54 -8.55 -16.95
CA LYS A 12 0.14 -9.11 -15.66
C LYS A 12 0.86 -8.43 -14.50
N LYS A 13 2.19 -8.26 -14.58
CA LYS A 13 2.98 -7.59 -13.55
C LYS A 13 2.54 -6.13 -13.37
N ARG A 14 2.26 -5.41 -14.46
CA ARG A 14 1.71 -4.04 -14.38
C ARG A 14 0.36 -4.00 -13.69
N ARG A 15 -0.54 -4.92 -14.03
CA ARG A 15 -1.87 -4.97 -13.42
C ARG A 15 -1.78 -5.25 -11.92
N GLU A 16 -0.97 -6.23 -11.53
CA GLU A 16 -0.74 -6.57 -10.13
C GLU A 16 -0.16 -5.38 -9.34
N ALA A 17 0.78 -4.63 -9.93
CA ALA A 17 1.33 -3.42 -9.34
C ALA A 17 0.26 -2.34 -9.09
N VAL A 18 -0.62 -2.11 -10.06
CA VAL A 18 -1.72 -1.14 -9.94
C VAL A 18 -2.74 -1.60 -8.89
N ASP A 19 -3.09 -2.89 -8.88
CA ASP A 19 -4.01 -3.45 -7.89
C ASP A 19 -3.43 -3.34 -6.47
N ALA A 20 -2.13 -3.59 -6.30
CA ALA A 20 -1.42 -3.39 -5.03
C ALA A 20 -1.43 -1.93 -4.58
N LYS A 21 -1.11 -0.98 -5.49
CA LYS A 21 -1.17 0.47 -5.21
C LYS A 21 -2.57 0.89 -4.74
N ASN A 22 -3.61 0.50 -5.47
CA ASN A 22 -4.99 0.84 -5.12
C ASN A 22 -5.42 0.25 -3.77
N HIS A 23 -5.00 -0.98 -3.47
CA HIS A 23 -5.31 -1.63 -2.19
C HIS A 23 -4.61 -0.93 -1.03
N ALA A 24 -3.33 -0.60 -1.18
CA ALA A 24 -2.54 0.10 -0.19
C ALA A 24 -3.07 1.51 0.09
N ASP A 25 -3.44 2.28 -0.95
CA ASP A 25 -4.08 3.60 -0.79
C ASP A 25 -5.39 3.50 0.00
N ALA A 26 -6.22 2.51 -0.31
CA ALA A 26 -7.48 2.28 0.41
C ALA A 26 -7.21 1.90 1.88
N LEU A 27 -6.21 1.07 2.13
CA LEU A 27 -5.82 0.65 3.48
C LEU A 27 -5.32 1.84 4.31
N VAL A 28 -4.41 2.64 3.74
CA VAL A 28 -3.90 3.88 4.35
C VAL A 28 -5.07 4.78 4.75
N HIS A 29 -5.97 5.08 3.80
CA HIS A 29 -7.09 5.97 4.06
C HIS A 29 -8.00 5.45 5.19
N SER A 30 -8.33 4.15 5.15
CA SER A 30 -9.18 3.53 6.18
C SER A 30 -8.52 3.54 7.57
N THR A 31 -7.20 3.36 7.62
CA THR A 31 -6.43 3.32 8.87
C THR A 31 -6.32 4.71 9.47
N GLU A 32 -6.03 5.74 8.66
CA GLU A 32 -6.01 7.14 9.11
C GLU A 32 -7.36 7.58 9.66
N LYS A 33 -8.45 7.19 8.99
CA LYS A 33 -9.81 7.45 9.48
C LYS A 33 -10.06 6.77 10.83
N ALA A 34 -9.69 5.49 10.97
CA ALA A 34 -9.85 4.76 12.23
C ALA A 34 -9.02 5.39 13.36
N LEU A 35 -7.79 5.84 13.09
CA LEU A 35 -6.97 6.57 14.06
C LEU A 35 -7.59 7.92 14.44
N ALA A 36 -8.17 8.65 13.48
CA ALA A 36 -8.86 9.91 13.78
C ALA A 36 -10.10 9.70 14.67
N GLU A 37 -10.87 8.64 14.43
CA GLU A 37 -12.12 8.35 15.16
C GLU A 37 -11.90 7.66 16.51
N HIS A 38 -10.86 6.82 16.62
CA HIS A 38 -10.67 5.91 17.75
C HIS A 38 -9.27 5.95 18.36
N GLY A 39 -8.31 6.66 17.77
CA GLY A 39 -6.91 6.66 18.18
C GLY A 39 -6.69 7.15 19.61
N SER A 40 -7.58 7.97 20.17
CA SER A 40 -7.53 8.39 21.58
C SER A 40 -7.80 7.25 22.58
N LYS A 41 -8.40 6.14 22.14
CA LYS A 41 -8.65 4.93 22.94
C LYS A 41 -7.55 3.88 22.83
N VAL A 42 -6.57 4.12 21.96
CA VAL A 42 -5.43 3.23 21.69
C VAL A 42 -4.23 3.70 22.53
N ALA A 43 -3.40 2.75 23.00
CA ALA A 43 -2.18 3.09 23.72
C ALA A 43 -1.27 3.97 22.84
N GLU A 44 -0.55 4.92 23.43
CA GLU A 44 0.30 5.85 22.67
C GLU A 44 1.37 5.12 21.84
N THR A 45 1.97 4.09 22.40
CA THR A 45 2.97 3.27 21.72
C THR A 45 2.40 2.56 20.50
N GLU A 46 1.18 2.02 20.60
CA GLU A 46 0.51 1.34 19.49
C GLU A 46 0.06 2.35 18.43
N ARG A 47 -0.50 3.49 18.84
CA ARG A 47 -0.88 4.57 17.92
C ARG A 47 0.31 5.06 17.10
N ARG A 48 1.45 5.33 17.74
CA ARG A 48 2.69 5.74 17.05
C ARG A 48 3.16 4.66 16.08
N ALA A 49 3.16 3.39 16.49
CA ALA A 49 3.55 2.30 15.59
C ALA A 49 2.65 2.19 14.35
N ILE A 50 1.35 2.47 14.48
CA ILE A 50 0.42 2.50 13.34
C ILE A 50 0.70 3.73 12.46
N GLU A 51 0.92 4.91 13.05
CA GLU A 51 1.26 6.14 12.32
C GLU A 51 2.55 5.98 11.52
N ASP A 52 3.59 5.37 12.12
CA ASP A 52 4.86 5.07 11.47
C ASP A 52 4.67 4.11 10.30
N ALA A 53 3.95 2.99 10.50
CA ALA A 53 3.67 2.02 9.43
C ALA A 53 2.85 2.62 8.27
N VAL A 54 1.89 3.51 8.57
CA VAL A 54 1.13 4.24 7.55
C VAL A 54 2.05 5.18 6.76
N SER A 55 2.99 5.84 7.45
CA SER A 55 3.98 6.71 6.79
C SER A 55 4.89 5.90 5.86
N ASP A 56 5.42 4.77 6.33
CA ASP A 56 6.27 3.89 5.54
C ASP A 56 5.56 3.38 4.27
N LEU A 57 4.29 2.95 4.41
CA LEU A 57 3.48 2.53 3.27
C LEU A 57 3.23 3.68 2.29
N LYS A 58 2.96 4.90 2.78
CA LYS A 58 2.85 6.09 1.92
C LYS A 58 4.15 6.42 1.19
N GLU A 59 5.30 6.19 1.80
CA GLU A 59 6.59 6.38 1.13
C GLU A 59 6.84 5.32 0.07
N ALA A 60 6.54 4.05 0.35
CA ALA A 60 6.61 2.97 -0.64
C ALA A 60 5.72 3.24 -1.85
N LEU A 61 4.51 3.77 -1.63
CA LEU A 61 3.55 4.11 -2.69
C LEU A 61 4.00 5.25 -3.62
N LYS A 62 4.90 6.14 -3.16
CA LYS A 62 5.49 7.19 -4.02
C LYS A 62 6.49 6.60 -5.03
N GLY A 63 6.99 5.40 -4.78
CA GLY A 63 7.88 4.68 -5.69
C GLY A 63 7.15 3.96 -6.83
N ASP A 64 7.93 3.47 -7.79
CA ASP A 64 7.45 2.56 -8.85
C ASP A 64 7.80 1.09 -8.57
N ASP A 65 8.34 0.79 -7.39
CA ASP A 65 8.64 -0.57 -6.98
C ASP A 65 7.38 -1.26 -6.45
N ALA A 66 6.72 -1.98 -7.35
CA ALA A 66 5.56 -2.80 -7.02
C ALA A 66 5.87 -3.95 -6.04
N GLU A 67 7.14 -4.32 -5.88
CA GLU A 67 7.57 -5.36 -4.92
C GLU A 67 7.81 -4.77 -3.51
N ALA A 68 7.89 -3.45 -3.40
CA ALA A 68 8.02 -2.72 -2.13
C ALA A 68 6.66 -2.30 -1.53
N ILE A 69 5.55 -2.54 -2.25
CA ILE A 69 4.17 -2.23 -1.85
C ILE A 69 3.48 -3.52 -1.38
#